data_AF-A0A9E0EKK6-F1
#
_entry.id   AF-A0A9E0EKK6-F1
#
_cell.length_a   1.000
_cell.length_b   1.000
_cell.length_c   1.000
_cell.angle_alpha   90.00
_cell.angle_beta   90.00
_cell.angle_gamma   90.00
#
_symmetry.space_group_name_H-M   'P 1'
#
loop_
_entity.id
_entity.type
_entity.pdbx_description
1 polymer ?
#
loop_
_entity_poly.entity_id
_entity_poly.type
_entity_poly.pdbx_seq_one_letter_code
_entity_poly.pdbx_strand_id
1 'polypeptide(L)' 'ADIAVATNSGQIKTGSMSRTDRIAKYNQLIRIEEELGSNAQYGYKKLK' A
#
# COMPACT_ATOMS: atom_id res chain seq x y z
N ALA A 1 3.52 -5.30 0.18
CA ALA A 1 3.04 -4.06 -0.42
C ALA A 1 2.56 -4.40 -1.83
N ASP A 2 3.48 -4.91 -2.64
CA ASP A 2 3.32 -5.29 -4.05
C ASP A 2 2.10 -6.19 -4.29
N ILE A 3 2.00 -7.33 -3.60
CA ILE A 3 0.85 -8.25 -3.76
C ILE A 3 -0.48 -7.54 -3.46
N ALA A 4 -0.55 -6.77 -2.38
CA ALA A 4 -1.79 -6.09 -1.99
C ALA A 4 -2.22 -5.00 -3.00
N VAL A 5 -1.25 -4.31 -3.61
CA VAL A 5 -1.51 -3.35 -4.68
C VAL A 5 -1.92 -4.08 -5.96
N ALA A 6 -1.18 -5.12 -6.35
CA ALA A 6 -1.43 -5.90 -7.56
C ALA A 6 -2.81 -6.59 -7.56
N THR A 7 -3.27 -7.07 -6.40
CA THR A 7 -4.60 -7.69 -6.25
C THR A 7 -5.69 -6.67 -5.94
N ASN A 8 -5.38 -5.37 -5.88
CA ASN A 8 -6.29 -4.31 -5.48
C ASN A 8 -7.07 -4.64 -4.20
N SER A 9 -6.38 -5.16 -3.19
CA SER A 9 -7.02 -5.63 -1.94
C SER A 9 -7.65 -4.50 -1.11
N GLY A 10 -7.31 -3.24 -1.40
CA GLY A 10 -7.84 -2.05 -0.73
C GLY A 10 -7.37 -1.83 0.71
N GLN A 11 -6.85 -2.86 1.37
CA GLN A 11 -6.28 -2.79 2.71
C GLN A 11 -5.09 -3.74 2.86
N ILE A 12 -4.15 -3.37 3.72
CA ILE A 12 -3.04 -4.22 4.13
C ILE A 12 -2.70 -3.91 5.59
N LYS A 13 -2.44 -4.94 6.39
CA LYS A 13 -1.93 -4.80 7.76
C LYS A 13 -0.50 -5.32 7.82
N THR A 14 0.46 -4.43 8.04
CA THR A 14 1.90 -4.77 8.06
C THR A 14 2.56 -4.55 9.43
N GLY A 15 1.76 -4.35 10.48
CA GLY A 15 2.21 -4.17 11.87
C GLY A 15 2.23 -2.71 12.33
N SER A 16 2.97 -2.42 13.39
CA SER A 16 3.16 -1.07 13.92
C SER A 16 4.19 -0.27 13.10
N MET A 17 4.18 1.05 13.22
CA MET A 17 5.19 1.98 12.67
C MET A 17 6.50 1.93 13.46
N SER A 18 7.04 0.73 13.68
CA SER A 18 8.29 0.51 14.36
C SER A 18 8.95 -0.77 13.83
N ARG A 19 10.27 -0.86 13.93
CA ARG A 19 11.12 -1.94 13.38
C ARG A 19 11.27 -1.86 11.85
N THR A 20 12.50 -2.07 11.39
CA THR A 20 12.91 -1.87 9.99
C THR A 20 12.17 -2.78 9.01
N ASP A 21 11.86 -4.02 9.39
CA ASP A 21 11.13 -4.98 8.55
C ASP A 21 9.71 -4.50 8.19
N ARG A 22 9.03 -3.85 9.14
CA ARG A 22 7.68 -3.28 8.96
C ARG A 22 7.74 -1.99 8.17
N ILE A 23 8.66 -1.11 8.53
CA ILE A 23 8.91 0.17 7.84
C ILE A 23 9.23 -0.08 6.37
N ALA A 24 10.00 -1.12 6.03
CA ALA A 24 10.29 -1.47 4.64
C ALA A 24 9.02 -1.72 3.82
N LYS A 25 7.96 -2.29 4.40
CA LYS A 25 6.68 -2.49 3.70
C LYS A 25 5.94 -1.18 3.45
N TYR A 26 6.01 -0.21 4.37
CA TYR A 26 5.45 1.13 4.17
C TYR A 26 6.24 1.92 3.12
N ASN A 27 7.56 1.89 3.18
CA ASN A 27 8.43 2.53 2.19
C ASN A 27 8.21 1.95 0.78
N GLN A 28 7.93 0.64 0.69
CA GLN A 28 7.58 0.03 -0.58
C GLN A 28 6.24 0.53 -1.12
N LEU A 29 5.25 0.82 -0.27
CA LEU A 29 3.99 1.44 -0.72
C LEU A 29 4.23 2.84 -1.29
N ILE A 30 5.08 3.64 -0.64
CA ILE A 30 5.44 4.99 -1.12
C ILE A 30 6.10 4.90 -2.50
N ARG A 31 7.06 3.99 -2.69
CA ARG A 31 7.72 3.79 -4.00
C ARG A 31 6.74 3.36 -5.08
N ILE A 32 5.82 2.45 -4.75
CA ILE A 32 4.79 1.99 -5.70
C ILE A 32 3.83 3.15 -6.07
N GLU A 33 3.47 3.99 -5.10
CA GLU A 33 2.66 5.18 -5.36
C GLU A 33 3.39 6.16 -6.29
N GLU A 34 4.67 6.42 -6.04
CA GLU A 34 5.53 7.26 -6.90
C GLU A 34 5.64 6.69 -8.32
N GLU A 35 5.80 5.37 -8.47
CA GLU A 35 5.89 4.69 -9.76
C GLU A 35 4.57 4.74 -10.55
N LEU A 36 3.43 4.59 -9.87
CA LEU A 36 2.11 4.65 -10.48
C LEU A 36 1.66 6.08 -10.82
N GLY A 37 2.17 7.09 -10.12
CA GLY A 37 1.85 8.49 -10.33
C GLY A 37 0.34 8.75 -10.33
N SER A 38 -0.18 9.35 -11.40
CA SER A 38 -1.61 9.67 -11.52
C SER A 38 -2.54 8.46 -11.58
N ASN A 39 -2.00 7.25 -11.78
CA ASN A 39 -2.80 6.02 -11.79
C ASN A 39 -3.01 5.44 -10.39
N ALA A 40 -2.26 5.91 -9.38
CA ALA A 40 -2.45 5.47 -8.01
C ALA A 40 -3.79 5.98 -7.45
N GLN A 41 -4.56 5.10 -6.80
CA GLN A 41 -5.77 5.48 -6.07
C GLN A 41 -5.71 4.96 -4.65
N TYR A 42 -5.94 5.86 -3.70
CA TYR A 42 -5.98 5.52 -2.28
C TYR A 42 -7.40 5.19 -1.82
N GLY A 43 -7.51 4.13 -1.02
CA GLY A 43 -8.76 3.68 -0.42
C GLY A 43 -9.56 2.73 -1.31
N TYR A 44 -10.67 2.25 -0.78
CA TYR A 44 -11.58 1.34 -1.48
C TYR A 44 -12.99 1.94 -1.51
N LYS A 45 -13.73 1.69 -2.59
CA LYS A 45 -15.11 2.15 -2.72
C LYS A 45 -16.00 1.29 -1.82
N LYS A 46 -16.62 1.90 -0.80
CA LYS A 46 -17.73 1.26 -0.10
C LYS A 46 -18.93 1.21 -1.04
N LEU A 47 -19.36 0.00 -1.38
CA LEU A 47 -20.66 -0.22 -2.02
C LEU A 47 -21.75 0.16 -1.00
N LYS A 48 -22.76 0.89 -1.46
CA LYS A 48 -23.93 1.28 -0.65
C LYS A 48 -24.87 0.10 -0.47
#